data_AF-A0A158ARZ4-F1
#
_entry.id   AF-A0A158ARZ4-F1
#
_cell.length_a   1.000
_cell.length_b   1.000
_cell.length_c   1.000
_cell.angle_alpha   90.00
_cell.angle_beta   90.00
_cell.angle_gamma   90.00
#
_symmetry.space_group_name_H-M   'P 1'
#
loop_
_entity.id
_entity.type
_entity.pdbx_description
1 polymer ?
#
loop_
_entity_poly.entity_id
_entity_poly.type
_entity_poly.pdbx_seq_one_letter_code
_entity_poly.pdbx_strand_id
1 'polypeptide(L)' 'MTNDSAVTVYVTYEGEPGARFDRAYYVGHHLPLVMRHWSHYGLTGVAAFFPAAEQAGALVICECRFRDEASVDAAFA' A
#
# COMPACT_ATOMS: atom_id res chain seq x y z
N MET A 1 25.48 -8.86 -4.51
CA MET A 1 25.00 -8.97 -3.12
C MET A 1 23.61 -8.37 -3.12
N THR A 2 22.57 -9.19 -3.08
CA THR A 2 21.19 -8.72 -2.91
C THR A 2 21.11 -8.12 -1.51
N ASN A 3 20.60 -6.91 -1.39
CA ASN A 3 20.38 -6.30 -0.08
C ASN A 3 19.15 -6.97 0.54
N ASP A 4 19.36 -7.92 1.45
CA ASP A 4 18.32 -8.65 2.21
C ASP A 4 17.61 -7.77 3.27
N SER A 5 17.70 -6.44 3.10
CA SER A 5 17.03 -5.50 3.99
C SER A 5 15.56 -5.42 3.61
N ALA A 6 14.67 -5.47 4.61
CA ALA A 6 13.25 -5.24 4.40
C ALA A 6 13.00 -3.91 3.67
N VAL A 7 12.11 -3.93 2.68
CA VAL A 7 11.75 -2.78 1.84
C VAL A 7 10.31 -2.40 2.12
N THR A 8 10.05 -1.11 2.27
CA THR A 8 8.69 -0.58 2.39
C THR A 8 8.36 0.26 1.16
N VAL A 9 7.28 -0.10 0.47
CA VAL A 9 6.68 0.70 -0.61
C VAL A 9 5.54 1.51 -0.04
N TYR A 10 5.55 2.82 -0.28
CA TYR A 10 4.43 3.71 0.06
C TYR A 10 3.62 4.04 -1.18
N VAL A 11 2.31 3.83 -1.11
CA VAL A 11 1.35 4.20 -2.16
C VAL A 11 0.48 5.33 -1.63
N THR A 12 0.52 6.47 -2.28
CA THR A 12 -0.28 7.64 -1.91
C THR A 12 -1.40 7.84 -2.93
N TYR A 13 -2.62 8.02 -2.44
CA TYR A 13 -3.74 8.46 -3.26
C TYR A 13 -4.04 9.90 -2.92
N GLU A 14 -4.03 10.77 -3.93
CA GLU A 14 -4.37 12.18 -3.80
C GLU A 14 -5.75 12.46 -4.40
N GLY A 15 -6.38 13.52 -3.93
CA GLY A 15 -7.64 13.98 -4.49
C GLY A 15 -7.91 15.46 -4.23
N GLU A 16 -8.68 16.02 -5.15
CA GLU A 16 -9.25 17.35 -5.05
C GLU A 16 -10.44 17.40 -4.07
N PRO A 17 -10.87 18.58 -3.61
CA PRO A 17 -12.09 18.72 -2.83
C PRO A 17 -13.30 18.05 -3.50
N GLY A 18 -13.96 17.15 -2.78
CA GLY A 18 -15.10 16.37 -3.29
C GLY A 18 -14.72 15.07 -4.03
N ALA A 19 -13.44 14.74 -4.15
CA ALA A 19 -13.00 13.45 -4.67
C ALA A 19 -13.51 12.30 -3.77
N ARG A 20 -14.09 11.27 -4.38
CA ARG A 20 -14.62 10.12 -3.64
C ARG A 20 -13.52 9.11 -3.37
N PHE A 21 -13.30 8.77 -2.10
CA PHE A 21 -12.48 7.64 -1.69
C PHE A 21 -13.22 6.76 -0.68
N ASP A 22 -13.53 5.53 -1.08
CA ASP A 22 -14.25 4.59 -0.22
C ASP A 22 -13.28 3.87 0.73
N ARG A 23 -13.13 4.42 1.93
CA ARG A 23 -12.21 3.89 2.96
C ARG A 23 -12.59 2.47 3.40
N ALA A 24 -13.89 2.19 3.50
CA ALA A 24 -14.38 0.89 3.94
C ALA A 24 -14.07 -0.20 2.91
N TYR A 25 -14.30 0.08 1.63
CA TYR A 25 -13.90 -0.80 0.55
C TYR A 25 -12.38 -0.98 0.49
N TYR A 26 -11.62 0.11 0.63
CA TYR A 26 -10.16 0.05 0.56
C TYR A 26 -9.59 -0.90 1.62
N VAL A 27 -10.01 -0.74 2.88
CA VAL A 27 -9.53 -1.58 3.99
C VAL A 27 -10.12 -2.99 3.94
N GLY A 28 -11.43 -3.10 3.71
CA GLY A 28 -12.16 -4.36 3.82
C GLY A 28 -12.03 -5.29 2.61
N HIS A 29 -11.60 -4.77 1.46
CA HIS A 29 -11.55 -5.52 0.21
C HIS A 29 -10.23 -5.36 -0.53
N HIS A 30 -9.81 -4.11 -0.80
CA HIS A 30 -8.62 -3.86 -1.60
C HIS A 30 -7.34 -4.37 -0.91
N LEU A 31 -7.10 -4.01 0.36
CA LEU A 31 -5.91 -4.46 1.11
C LEU A 31 -5.82 -6.00 1.22
N PRO A 32 -6.91 -6.74 1.54
CA PRO A 32 -6.90 -8.20 1.48
C PRO A 32 -6.52 -8.77 0.10
N LEU A 33 -6.97 -8.15 -0.99
CA LEU A 33 -6.58 -8.57 -2.35
C LEU A 33 -5.09 -8.37 -2.59
N VAL A 34 -4.53 -7.21 -2.21
CA VAL A 34 -3.09 -6.93 -2.32
C VAL A 34 -2.29 -7.98 -1.54
N MET A 35 -2.66 -8.24 -0.28
CA MET A 35 -2.04 -9.28 0.53
C MET A 35 -2.08 -10.65 -0.15
N ARG A 36 -3.26 -11.06 -0.64
CA ARG A 36 -3.43 -12.37 -1.30
C ARG A 36 -2.56 -12.52 -2.54
N HIS A 37 -2.42 -11.48 -3.35
CA HIS A 37 -1.74 -11.55 -4.63
C HIS A 37 -0.22 -11.35 -4.52
N TRP A 38 0.25 -10.59 -3.54
CA TRP A 38 1.69 -10.26 -3.44
C TRP A 38 2.42 -11.00 -2.33
N SER A 39 1.72 -11.72 -1.44
CA SER A 39 2.38 -12.50 -0.37
C SER A 39 3.35 -13.55 -0.92
N HIS A 40 3.04 -14.18 -2.06
CA HIS A 40 3.94 -15.16 -2.68
C HIS A 40 5.21 -14.52 -3.25
N TYR A 41 5.18 -13.23 -3.59
CA TYR A 41 6.36 -12.51 -4.06
C TYR A 41 7.24 -12.04 -2.91
N GLY A 42 6.66 -11.87 -1.72
CA GLY A 42 7.40 -11.51 -0.50
C GLY A 42 6.80 -10.35 0.28
N LEU A 43 5.57 -9.94 -0.01
CA LEU A 43 4.83 -9.00 0.81
C LEU A 43 4.51 -9.63 2.18
N THR A 44 4.90 -8.98 3.26
CA THR A 44 4.76 -9.45 4.64
C THR A 44 3.66 -8.73 5.41
N GLY A 45 3.25 -7.53 4.96
CA GLY A 45 2.15 -6.81 5.58
C GLY A 45 1.74 -5.54 4.84
N VAL A 46 0.51 -5.10 5.10
CA VAL A 46 -0.03 -3.83 4.61
C VAL A 46 -0.66 -3.03 5.75
N ALA A 47 -0.56 -1.71 5.67
CA ALA A 47 -1.24 -0.78 6.58
C ALA A 47 -1.74 0.45 5.81
N ALA A 48 -2.94 0.92 6.10
CA ALA A 48 -3.47 2.16 5.53
C ALA A 48 -3.57 3.26 6.60
N PHE A 49 -3.12 4.45 6.25
CA PHE A 49 -3.12 5.64 7.07
C PHE A 49 -3.99 6.69 6.41
N PHE A 50 -5.01 7.14 7.12
CA PHE A 50 -5.93 8.17 6.66
C PHE A 50 -5.67 9.49 7.40
N PRO A 51 -5.80 10.64 6.73
CA PRO A 51 -5.77 11.93 7.39
C PRO A 51 -6.80 11.99 8.53
N ALA A 52 -6.39 12.56 9.66
CA ALA A 52 -7.26 12.73 10.83
C ALA A 52 -8.45 13.67 10.54
N ALA A 53 -8.25 14.64 9.65
CA ALA A 53 -9.27 15.55 9.17
C ALA A 53 -9.30 15.57 7.64
N GLU A 54 -10.45 15.86 7.06
CA GLU A 54 -10.59 16.02 5.61
C GLU A 54 -9.81 17.24 5.14
N GLN A 55 -8.95 17.04 4.15
CA GLN A 55 -8.06 18.07 3.60
C GLN A 55 -7.85 17.80 2.11
N ALA A 56 -7.51 18.84 1.36
CA ALA A 56 -7.03 18.69 -0.01
C ALA A 56 -5.68 17.95 -0.03
N GLY A 57 -5.42 17.17 -1.09
CA GLY A 57 -4.18 16.41 -1.24
C GLY A 57 -4.35 14.93 -0.89
N ALA A 58 -3.43 14.38 -0.08
CA ALA A 58 -3.42 12.95 0.22
C ALA A 58 -4.69 12.47 0.95
N LEU A 59 -5.43 11.55 0.34
CA LEU A 59 -6.63 10.91 0.88
C LEU A 59 -6.29 9.67 1.73
N VAL A 60 -5.23 8.94 1.35
CA VAL A 60 -4.69 7.79 2.08
C VAL A 60 -3.21 7.57 1.69
N ILE A 61 -2.43 7.08 2.65
CA ILE A 61 -1.12 6.48 2.41
C ILE A 61 -1.22 5.01 2.78
N CYS A 62 -0.81 4.12 1.88
CA CYS A 62 -0.72 2.70 2.14
C CYS A 62 0.75 2.29 2.22
N GLU A 63 1.10 1.61 3.29
CA GLU A 63 2.39 0.99 3.47
C GLU A 63 2.31 -0.48 3.07
N CYS A 64 3.19 -0.92 2.17
CA CYS A 64 3.37 -2.30 1.76
C CYS A 64 4.79 -2.74 2.15
N ARG A 65 4.91 -3.64 3.13
CA ARG A 65 6.20 -4.14 3.63
C ARG A 65 6.59 -5.41 2.88
N PHE A 66 7.73 -5.41 2.23
CA PHE A 66 8.33 -6.55 1.53
C PHE A 66 9.59 -7.03 2.26
N ARG A 67 9.91 -8.31 2.13
CA ARG A 67 11.09 -8.90 2.78
C ARG A 67 12.43 -8.40 2.20
N ASP A 68 12.47 -8.04 0.92
CA ASP A 68 13.66 -7.60 0.20
C ASP A 68 13.27 -6.87 -1.11
N GLU A 69 14.26 -6.27 -1.78
CA GLU A 69 14.07 -5.53 -3.04
C GLU A 69 13.64 -6.43 -4.20
N ALA A 70 14.19 -7.64 -4.30
CA ALA A 70 13.82 -8.59 -5.35
C ALA A 70 12.33 -9.00 -5.28
N SER A 71 11.77 -9.02 -4.07
CA SER A 71 10.35 -9.27 -3.83
C SER A 71 9.46 -8.14 -4.34
N VAL A 72 9.94 -6.89 -4.30
CA VAL A 72 9.26 -5.74 -4.91
C VAL A 72 9.30 -5.90 -6.42
N ASP A 73 10.47 -6.13 -7.01
CA ASP A 73 10.61 -6.29 -8.46
C ASP A 73 9.69 -7.39 -8.99
N ALA A 74 9.64 -8.55 -8.32
CA ALA A 74 8.79 -9.66 -8.72
C ALA A 74 7.28 -9.35 -8.61
N ALA A 75 6.87 -8.50 -7.66
CA ALA A 75 5.47 -8.13 -7.49
C ALA A 75 4.97 -7.10 -8.51
N PHE A 76 5.89 -6.32 -9.09
CA PHE A 76 5.60 -5.23 -10.04
C PHE A 76 6.00 -5.52 -11.50
N ALA A 77 6.63 -6.66 -11.78
CA ALA A 77 6.98 -7.11 -13.13
C ALA A 77 5.75 -7.49 -13.97
#